data_AF-A0A520FVY3-F1
#
_entry.id   AF-A0A520FVY3-F1
#
_cell.length_a   1.000
_cell.length_b   1.000
_cell.length_c   1.000
_cell.angle_alpha   90.00
_cell.angle_beta   90.00
_cell.angle_gamma   90.00
#
_symmetry.space_group_name_H-M   'P 1'
#
loop_
_entity.id
_entity.type
_entity.pdbx_description
1 polymer ?
#
loop_
_entity_poly.entity_id
_entity_poly.type
_entity_poly.pdbx_seq_one_letter_code
_entity_poly.pdbx_strand_id
1 'polypeptide(L)' 'MNRYPVPSPEELASLDDAELEDLAAQWRARAGRGDKSAFGVAHALEVELRHRIHTSHLQQLPSEPAAKPRRWWQFWRS' A
#
# COMPACT_ATOMS: atom_id res chain seq x y z
N MET A 1 20.92 -16.03 -10.70
CA MET A 1 19.89 -15.52 -9.77
C MET A 1 18.73 -15.04 -10.61
N ASN A 2 17.53 -15.58 -10.43
CA ASN A 2 16.36 -15.07 -11.12
C ASN A 2 16.09 -13.64 -10.61
N ARG A 3 15.71 -12.70 -11.48
CA ARG A 3 15.21 -11.38 -11.09
C ARG A 3 13.80 -11.29 -11.63
N TYR A 4 12.82 -11.18 -10.74
CA TYR A 4 11.46 -10.91 -11.17
C TYR A 4 11.32 -9.39 -11.40
N PRO A 5 10.74 -8.97 -12.53
CA PRO A 5 10.42 -7.58 -12.73
C PRO A 5 9.35 -7.18 -11.69
N VAL A 6 9.53 -6.01 -11.08
CA VAL A 6 8.49 -5.42 -10.23
C VAL A 6 7.34 -5.01 -11.15
N PRO A 7 6.09 -5.41 -10.83
CA PRO A 7 4.94 -4.99 -11.62
C PRO A 7 4.84 -3.48 -11.70
N SER A 8 4.50 -2.98 -12.88
CA SER A 8 4.19 -1.57 -13.09
C SER A 8 2.88 -1.19 -12.40
N PRO A 9 2.65 0.12 -12.12
CA PRO A 9 1.40 0.57 -11.53
C PRO A 9 0.16 0.21 -12.35
N GLU A 10 0.26 0.18 -13.69
CA GLU A 10 -0.85 -0.19 -14.57
C GLU A 10 -1.21 -1.67 -14.44
N GLU A 11 -0.20 -2.55 -14.37
CA GLU A 11 -0.41 -3.98 -14.12
C GLU A 11 -1.05 -4.21 -12.74
N LEU A 12 -0.59 -3.49 -11.71
CA LEU A 12 -1.18 -3.58 -10.36
C LEU A 12 -2.62 -3.06 -10.33
N ALA A 13 -2.93 -2.00 -11.07
CA ALA A 13 -4.28 -1.44 -11.16
C ALA A 13 -5.26 -2.36 -11.89
N SER A 14 -4.78 -3.22 -12.79
CA SER A 14 -5.63 -4.19 -13.50
C SER A 14 -6.10 -5.38 -12.66
N LEU A 15 -5.43 -5.65 -11.54
CA LEU A 15 -5.79 -6.73 -10.62
C LEU A 15 -6.90 -6.31 -9.66
N ASP A 16 -7.81 -7.22 -9.36
CA ASP A 16 -8.77 -7.00 -8.27
C ASP A 16 -8.13 -7.17 -6.89
N ASP A 17 -8.88 -6.81 -5.84
CA ASP A 17 -8.37 -6.83 -4.46
C ASP A 17 -8.03 -8.26 -3.99
N ALA A 18 -8.83 -9.26 -4.37
CA ALA A 18 -8.61 -10.65 -3.96
C ALA A 18 -7.40 -11.26 -4.68
N GLU A 19 -7.23 -10.95 -5.97
CA GLU A 19 -6.06 -11.33 -6.76
C GLU A 19 -4.78 -10.68 -6.21
N LEU A 20 -4.84 -9.40 -5.84
CA LEU A 20 -3.72 -8.71 -5.20
C LEU A 20 -3.31 -9.36 -3.88
N GLU A 21 -4.27 -9.71 -3.02
CA GLU A 21 -4.01 -10.39 -1.75
C GLU A 21 -3.36 -11.76 -1.95
N ASP A 22 -3.94 -12.59 -2.82
CA ASP A 22 -3.45 -13.93 -3.08
C ASP A 22 -2.04 -13.91 -3.69
N LEU A 23 -1.80 -13.04 -4.68
CA LEU A 23 -0.49 -12.88 -5.28
C LEU A 23 0.53 -12.34 -4.26
N ALA A 24 0.18 -11.34 -3.47
CA ALA A 24 1.06 -10.80 -2.44
C ALA A 24 1.51 -11.91 -1.46
N ALA A 25 0.55 -12.72 -0.97
CA ALA A 25 0.83 -13.83 -0.06
C ALA A 25 1.76 -14.89 -0.70
N GLN A 26 1.50 -15.28 -1.94
CA GLN A 26 2.32 -16.25 -2.67
C GLN A 26 3.76 -15.75 -2.87
N TRP A 27 3.93 -14.51 -3.32
CA TRP A 27 5.25 -13.90 -3.51
C TRP A 27 5.99 -13.70 -2.19
N ARG A 28 5.27 -13.33 -1.12
CA ARG A 28 5.83 -13.20 0.22
C ARG A 28 6.33 -14.54 0.76
N ALA A 29 5.56 -15.61 0.58
CA ALA A 29 5.96 -16.97 0.95
C ALA A 29 7.20 -17.42 0.15
N ARG A 30 7.26 -17.11 -1.15
CA ARG A 30 8.43 -17.39 -1.99
C ARG A 30 9.68 -16.64 -1.49
N ALA A 31 9.55 -15.36 -1.16
CA ALA A 31 10.63 -14.57 -0.58
C ALA A 31 11.09 -15.12 0.77
N GLY A 32 10.16 -15.55 1.63
CA GLY A 32 10.44 -16.18 2.92
C GLY A 32 11.19 -17.50 2.82
N ARG A 33 11.01 -18.25 1.72
CA ARG A 33 11.75 -19.48 1.42
C ARG A 33 13.18 -19.24 0.88
N GLY A 34 13.64 -17.99 0.84
CA GLY A 34 15.01 -17.63 0.48
C GLY A 34 15.17 -17.03 -0.93
N ASP A 35 14.09 -16.92 -1.71
CA ASP A 35 14.13 -16.24 -3.01
C ASP A 35 14.06 -14.71 -2.80
N LYS A 36 15.18 -14.10 -2.44
CA LYS A 36 15.25 -12.65 -2.16
C LYS A 36 14.76 -11.78 -3.32
N SER A 37 14.82 -12.28 -4.55
CA SER A 37 14.36 -11.56 -5.73
C SER A 37 12.83 -11.43 -5.81
N ALA A 38 12.09 -12.31 -5.11
CA ALA A 38 10.63 -12.26 -4.99
C ALA A 38 10.13 -11.12 -4.10
N PHE A 39 10.99 -10.56 -3.24
CA PHE A 39 10.60 -9.53 -2.28
C PHE A 39 10.09 -8.26 -2.97
N GLY A 40 10.72 -7.84 -4.07
CA GLY A 40 10.30 -6.64 -4.80
C GLY A 40 8.89 -6.74 -5.34
N VAL A 41 8.53 -7.91 -5.87
CA VAL A 41 7.17 -8.18 -6.39
C VAL A 41 6.16 -8.21 -5.25
N ALA A 42 6.46 -8.96 -4.16
CA ALA A 42 5.61 -9.03 -2.98
C ALA A 42 5.34 -7.62 -2.41
N HIS A 43 6.38 -6.81 -2.28
CA HIS A 43 6.27 -5.47 -1.72
C HIS A 43 5.41 -4.53 -2.57
N ALA A 44 5.54 -4.59 -3.90
CA ALA A 44 4.73 -3.77 -4.79
C ALA A 44 3.22 -4.11 -4.68
N LEU A 45 2.88 -5.41 -4.63
CA LEU A 45 1.51 -5.87 -4.42
C LEU A 45 0.97 -5.41 -3.04
N GLU A 46 1.75 -5.55 -1.97
CA GLU A 46 1.38 -5.11 -0.61
C GLU A 46 1.22 -3.58 -0.48
N VAL A 47 1.99 -2.80 -1.24
CA VAL A 47 1.85 -1.34 -1.29
C VAL A 47 0.54 -0.95 -1.93
N GLU A 48 0.19 -1.55 -3.07
CA GLU A 48 -1.08 -1.28 -3.75
C GLU A 48 -2.27 -1.67 -2.87
N LEU A 49 -2.21 -2.84 -2.21
CA LEU A 49 -3.26 -3.26 -1.27
C LEU A 49 -3.50 -2.23 -0.16
N ARG A 50 -2.42 -1.76 0.48
CA ARG A 50 -2.53 -0.73 1.54
C ARG A 50 -3.06 0.60 1.01
N HIS A 51 -2.68 0.96 -0.22
CA HIS A 51 -3.17 2.17 -0.87
C HIS A 51 -4.69 2.09 -1.11
N ARG A 52 -5.20 0.94 -1.57
CA ARG A 52 -6.64 0.71 -1.77
C ARG A 52 -7.43 0.74 -0.46
N ILE A 53 -6.94 0.04 0.57
CA ILE A 53 -7.54 0.07 1.91
C ILE A 53 -7.59 1.51 2.45
N HIS A 54 -6.48 2.25 2.33
CA HIS A 54 -6.43 3.63 2.78
C HIS A 54 -7.42 4.53 2.02
N THR A 55 -7.48 4.40 0.69
CA THR A 55 -8.39 5.17 -0.15
C THR A 55 -9.84 4.86 0.17
N SER A 56 -10.19 3.58 0.36
CA SER A 56 -11.51 3.15 0.80
C SER A 56 -11.89 3.75 2.15
N HIS A 57 -10.97 3.73 3.13
CA HIS A 57 -11.21 4.34 4.44
C HIS A 57 -11.43 5.85 4.32
N LEU A 58 -10.63 6.56 3.52
CA LEU A 58 -10.78 7.99 3.31
C LEU A 58 -12.12 8.36 2.66
N GLN A 59 -12.63 7.55 1.73
CA GLN A 59 -13.94 7.75 1.12
C GLN A 59 -15.09 7.56 2.11
N GLN A 60 -14.90 6.76 3.15
CA GLN A 60 -15.90 6.51 4.20
C GLN A 60 -15.92 7.61 5.28
N LEU A 61 -14.91 8.49 5.32
CA LEU A 61 -14.90 9.57 6.30
C LEU A 61 -15.98 10.62 5.96
N PRO A 62 -16.78 11.07 6.94
CA PRO A 62 -17.64 12.23 6.76
C PRO A 62 -16.79 13.42 6.34
N SER A 63 -17.28 14.22 5.38
CA SER A 63 -16.65 15.50 5.04
C SER A 63 -16.78 16.44 6.24
N GLU A 64 -15.79 16.44 7.14
CA GLU A 64 -15.71 17.47 8.16
C GLU A 64 -15.49 18.84 7.49
N PRO A 65 -16.16 19.89 7.96
CA PRO A 65 -15.85 21.24 7.50
C PRO A 65 -14.38 21.54 7.79
N ALA A 66 -13.66 22.08 6.79
CA ALA A 66 -12.23 22.37 6.88
C ALA A 66 -11.89 23.09 8.20
N ALA A 67 -11.33 22.35 9.15
CA ALA A 67 -10.91 22.92 10.42
C ALA A 67 -9.81 23.95 10.13
N LYS A 68 -9.95 25.16 10.70
CA LYS A 68 -8.92 26.20 10.57
C LYS A 68 -7.56 25.62 11.00
N PRO A 69 -6.49 25.78 10.21
CA PRO A 69 -5.19 25.22 10.55
C PRO A 69 -4.73 25.77 11.89
N ARG A 70 -4.77 24.93 12.93
CA ARG A 70 -4.29 25.28 14.26
C ARG A 70 -2.77 25.26 14.20
N ARG A 71 -2.18 26.42 14.49
CA ARG A 71 -0.74 26.59 14.61
C ARG A 71 -0.29 25.87 15.88
N TRP A 72 0.20 24.64 15.74
CA TRP A 72 0.65 23.80 16.86
C TRP A 72 1.71 24.47 17.75
N TRP A 73 2.43 25.46 17.23
CA TRP A 73 3.39 26.27 17.99
C TRP A 73 2.74 27.34 18.90
N GLN A 74 1.47 27.69 18.73
CA GLN A 74 0.77 28.60 19.65
C GLN A 74 0.46 27.94 21.00
N PHE A 75 0.39 26.60 21.05
CA PHE A 75 0.17 25.84 22.29
C PHE A 75 1.30 26.01 23.31
N TRP A 76 2.53 26.23 22.84
CA TRP A 76 3.73 26.36 23.69
C TRP A 76 4.01 27.79 24.17
N ARG A 77 3.09 28.74 23.93
CA ARG A 77 3.25 30.16 24.35
C ARG A 77 2.54 30.50 25.65
N SER A 78 2.01 29.51 26.38
CA SER A 78 1.40 29.65 27.71
C SER A 78 2.35 29.15 28.79
#